data_AF-A0A2A2GQW2-F1
#
_entry.id   AF-A0A2A2GQW2-F1
#
_cell.length_a   1.000
_cell.length_b   1.000
_cell.length_c   1.000
_cell.angle_alpha   90.00
_cell.angle_beta   90.00
_cell.angle_gamma   90.00
#
_symmetry.space_group_name_H-M   'P 1'
#
loop_
_entity.id
_entity.type
_entity.pdbx_description
1 polymer ?
#
loop_
_entity_poly.entity_id
_entity_poly.type
_entity_poly.pdbx_seq_one_letter_code
_entity_poly.pdbx_strand_id
1 'polypeptide(L)'
;MPTKCYETFGLTIAESALSGTIPLVSGIGAYKDTAREFCGICFDLHDGMTDLIAKMSEILGDYPKFWQEFESKRSIIVQDLLAQKYLSNLVGIYTDSKNNS
;
A
#
# COMPACT_ATOMS: atom_id res chain seq x y z
N MET A 1 3.17 7.03 7.96
CA MET A 1 4.54 7.56 8.07
C MET A 1 4.63 8.91 7.34
N PRO A 2 4.80 10.03 8.07
CA PRO A 2 5.02 11.35 7.49
C PRO A 2 6.49 11.52 7.11
N THR A 3 6.97 10.74 6.15
CA THR A 3 8.36 10.88 5.66
C THR A 3 8.45 11.98 4.61
N LYS A 4 9.56 12.72 4.64
CA LYS A 4 9.96 13.69 3.60
C LYS A 4 10.98 13.10 2.62
N CYS A 5 11.51 11.91 2.92
CA CYS A 5 12.48 11.23 2.07
C CYS A 5 11.75 10.36 1.05
N TYR A 6 12.21 10.40 -0.20
CA TYR A 6 11.78 9.45 -1.22
C TYR A 6 12.25 8.06 -0.83
N GLU A 7 11.34 7.22 -0.36
CA GLU A 7 11.60 5.80 -0.13
C GLU A 7 11.26 5.01 -1.41
N THR A 8 12.08 4.02 -1.72
CA THR A 8 12.05 3.31 -3.02
C THR A 8 10.95 2.27 -3.12
N PHE A 9 10.43 1.75 -2.01
CA PHE A 9 9.37 0.72 -2.04
C PHE A 9 8.31 0.88 -0.96
N GLY A 10 8.61 1.29 0.28
CA GLY A 10 7.57 1.33 1.31
C GLY A 10 7.26 -0.02 1.94
N LEU A 11 8.27 -0.85 2.25
CA LEU A 11 8.05 -2.17 2.88
C LEU A 11 7.23 -2.07 4.17
N THR A 12 7.42 -1.00 4.94
CA THR A 12 6.65 -0.70 6.15
C THR A 12 5.13 -0.67 5.88
N ILE A 13 4.69 -0.26 4.68
CA ILE A 13 3.28 -0.26 4.27
C ILE A 13 2.76 -1.70 4.13
N ALA A 14 3.52 -2.55 3.44
CA ALA A 14 3.18 -3.96 3.28
C ALA A 14 3.15 -4.68 4.64
N GLU A 15 4.16 -4.47 5.48
CA GLU A 15 4.24 -5.05 6.83
C GLU A 15 3.08 -4.59 7.72
N SER A 16 2.72 -3.31 7.65
CA SER A 16 1.56 -2.75 8.37
C SER A 16 0.27 -3.45 7.90
N ALA A 17 0.05 -3.56 6.59
CA ALA A 17 -1.13 -4.22 6.06
C ALA A 17 -1.21 -5.70 6.48
N LEU A 18 -0.10 -6.44 6.42
CA LEU A 18 -0.04 -7.84 6.79
C LEU A 18 -0.26 -8.07 8.29
N SER A 19 0.24 -7.17 9.13
CA SER A 19 0.00 -7.16 10.59
C SER A 19 -1.40 -6.70 11.00
N GLY A 20 -2.25 -6.31 10.04
CA GLY A 20 -3.62 -5.86 10.33
C GLY A 20 -3.70 -4.39 10.77
N THR A 21 -2.69 -3.59 10.45
CA THR A 21 -2.66 -2.16 10.73
C THR A 21 -2.95 -1.37 9.45
N ILE A 22 -3.93 -0.47 9.47
CA ILE A 22 -4.25 0.40 8.33
C ILE A 22 -3.09 1.39 8.11
N PRO A 23 -2.36 1.32 6.98
CA PRO A 23 -1.26 2.22 6.73
C PRO A 23 -1.77 3.61 6.34
N LEU A 24 -1.35 4.67 7.04
CA LEU A 24 -1.56 6.06 6.63
C LEU A 24 -0.21 6.71 6.32
N VAL A 25 0.05 7.05 5.06
CA VAL A 25 1.37 7.46 4.56
C VAL A 25 1.33 8.70 3.68
N SER A 26 2.46 9.39 3.55
CA SER A 26 2.57 10.50 2.61
C SER A 26 2.50 10.00 1.16
N GLY A 27 1.73 10.66 0.31
CA GLY A 27 1.51 10.31 -1.10
C GLY A 27 2.69 10.63 -2.03
N ILE A 28 3.93 10.42 -1.58
CA ILE A 28 5.15 10.81 -2.30
C ILE A 28 5.83 9.61 -2.98
N GLY A 29 6.26 9.77 -4.23
CA GLY A 29 7.04 8.75 -4.94
C GLY A 29 6.39 7.36 -4.93
N ALA A 30 7.19 6.32 -4.63
CA ALA A 30 6.76 4.93 -4.63
C ALA A 30 5.68 4.61 -3.58
N TYR A 31 5.52 5.44 -2.53
CA TYR A 31 4.50 5.19 -1.51
C TYR A 31 3.09 5.24 -2.06
N LYS A 32 2.84 6.05 -3.09
CA LYS A 32 1.52 6.13 -3.70
C LYS A 32 1.12 4.80 -4.36
N ASP A 33 2.08 4.15 -5.00
CA ASP A 33 1.85 2.87 -5.67
C ASP A 33 1.79 1.73 -4.65
N THR A 34 2.70 1.70 -3.69
CA THR A 34 2.68 0.69 -2.63
C THR A 34 1.46 0.82 -1.72
N ALA A 35 1.01 2.03 -1.40
CA ALA A 35 -0.24 2.23 -0.67
C ALA A 35 -1.44 1.71 -1.47
N ARG A 36 -1.49 1.97 -2.78
CA ARG A 36 -2.55 1.42 -3.64
C ARG A 36 -2.57 -0.11 -3.61
N GLU A 37 -1.39 -0.73 -3.64
CA GLU A 37 -1.25 -2.20 -3.67
C GLU A 37 -1.49 -2.85 -2.30
N PHE A 38 -1.08 -2.19 -1.20
CA PHE A 38 -1.13 -2.73 0.16
C PHE A 38 -2.13 -2.01 1.07
N CYS A 39 -3.26 -1.56 0.53
CA CYS A 39 -4.37 -0.96 1.29
C CYS A 39 -4.02 0.30 2.11
N GLY A 40 -2.94 0.99 1.76
CA GLY A 40 -2.55 2.24 2.37
C GLY A 40 -3.48 3.38 1.97
N ILE A 41 -3.69 4.29 2.91
CA ILE A 41 -4.34 5.58 2.70
C ILE A 41 -3.25 6.63 2.59
N CYS A 42 -3.35 7.48 1.57
CA CYS A 42 -2.39 8.56 1.33
C CYS A 42 -2.92 9.90 1.85
N PHE A 43 -1.99 10.72 2.36
CA PHE A 43 -2.20 12.16 2.58
C PHE A 43 -1.12 12.96 1.86
N ASP A 44 -1.45 14.19 1.47
CA ASP A 44 -0.55 15.09 0.75
C ASP A 44 0.19 16.02 1.73
N LEU A 45 1.52 15.97 1.67
CA LEU A 45 2.39 16.84 2.48
C LEU A 45 2.49 18.27 1.94
N HIS A 46 2.07 18.50 0.69
CA HIS A 46 2.11 19.83 0.06
C HIS A 46 1.18 20.83 0.78
N ASP A 47 0.06 20.37 1.34
CA ASP A 47 -0.88 21.17 2.12
C ASP A 47 -0.53 21.21 3.63
N GLY A 48 0.68 20.76 3.97
CA GLY A 48 1.18 20.72 5.35
C GLY A 48 0.51 19.64 6.21
N MET A 49 0.33 19.91 7.50
CA MET A 49 -0.28 18.96 8.46
C MET A 49 -1.81 18.86 8.31
N THR A 50 -2.43 19.75 7.54
CA THR A 50 -3.89 19.88 7.45
C THR A 50 -4.52 18.63 6.82
N ASP A 51 -3.97 18.13 5.72
CA ASP A 51 -4.52 16.95 5.05
C ASP A 51 -4.32 15.67 5.88
N LEU A 52 -3.19 15.55 6.58
CA LEU A 52 -2.99 14.45 7.53
C LEU A 52 -4.07 14.46 8.63
N ILE A 53 -4.36 15.61 9.22
CA ILE A 53 -5.39 15.75 10.25
C ILE A 53 -6.77 15.41 9.67
N ALA A 54 -7.06 15.90 8.46
CA ALA A 54 -8.32 15.63 7.77
C ALA A 54 -8.51 14.12 7.53
N LYS A 55 -7.49 13.44 7.00
CA LYS A 55 -7.51 11.99 6.77
C LYS A 55 -7.62 11.19 8.06
N MET A 56 -6.91 11.57 9.11
CA MET A 56 -7.05 10.92 10.41
C MET A 56 -8.47 11.10 10.96
N SER A 57 -9.05 12.29 10.83
CA SER A 57 -10.41 12.58 11.29
C SER A 57 -11.46 11.79 10.49
N GLU A 58 -11.26 11.67 9.18
CA GLU A 58 -12.10 10.86 8.28
C GLU A 58 -12.08 9.38 8.70
N ILE A 59 -10.90 8.80 8.90
CA ILE A 59 -10.72 7.41 9.29
C ILE A 59 -11.34 7.15 10.67
N LEU A 60 -11.10 8.02 11.65
CA LEU A 60 -11.63 7.84 13.00
C LEU A 60 -13.13 8.12 13.09
N GLY A 61 -13.66 9.00 12.23
CA GLY A 61 -15.08 9.34 12.18
C GLY A 61 -15.98 8.20 11.72
N ASP A 62 -15.46 7.30 10.87
CA ASP A 62 -16.15 6.09 10.42
C ASP A 62 -15.21 4.88 10.37
N TYR A 63 -14.54 4.64 11.50
CA TYR A 63 -13.55 3.57 11.60
C TYR A 63 -14.09 2.18 11.19
N PRO A 64 -15.32 1.76 11.56
CA PRO A 64 -15.84 0.45 11.16
C PRO A 64 -15.89 0.25 9.65
N LYS A 65 -16.29 1.28 8.89
CA LYS A 65 -16.30 1.24 7.43
C LYS A 65 -14.88 1.08 6.87
N PHE A 66 -13.95 1.92 7.30
CA PHE A 66 -12.55 1.84 6.84
C PHE A 66 -11.90 0.51 7.20
N TRP A 67 -12.21 -0.02 8.39
CA TRP A 67 -11.75 -1.34 8.81
C TRP A 67 -12.27 -2.46 7.91
N GLN A 68 -13.57 -2.45 7.59
CA GLN A 68 -14.18 -3.47 6.73
C GLN A 68 -13.59 -3.43 5.31
N GLU A 69 -13.40 -2.24 4.74
CA GLU A 69 -12.76 -2.07 3.43
C GLU A 69 -11.30 -2.56 3.45
N PHE A 70 -10.57 -2.23 4.52
CA PHE A 70 -9.20 -2.67 4.73
C PHE A 70 -9.11 -4.20 4.85
N GLU A 71 -9.95 -4.81 5.68
CA GLU A 71 -9.95 -6.26 5.92
C GLU A 71 -10.23 -7.04 4.63
N SER A 72 -11.21 -6.60 3.85
CA SER A 72 -11.56 -7.21 2.56
C SER A 72 -10.38 -7.21 1.59
N LYS A 73 -9.74 -6.04 1.41
CA LYS A 73 -8.58 -5.92 0.51
C LYS A 73 -7.35 -6.67 1.05
N ARG A 74 -7.10 -6.61 2.36
CA ARG A 74 -6.02 -7.34 3.03
C ARG A 74 -6.13 -8.85 2.79
N SER A 75 -7.34 -9.40 2.89
CA SER A 75 -7.57 -10.83 2.62
C SER A 75 -7.13 -11.21 1.20
N ILE A 76 -7.42 -10.38 0.20
CA ILE A 76 -7.00 -10.60 -1.19
C ILE A 76 -5.47 -10.60 -1.31
N ILE A 77 -4.80 -9.62 -0.70
CA ILE A 77 -3.33 -9.52 -0.73
C ILE A 77 -2.67 -10.73 -0.08
N VAL A 78 -3.18 -11.19 1.07
CA VAL A 78 -2.66 -12.37 1.75
C VAL A 78 -2.79 -13.61 0.87
N GLN A 79 -3.91 -13.78 0.17
CA GLN A 79 -4.09 -14.88 -0.77
C GLN A 79 -3.12 -14.79 -1.97
N ASP A 80 -2.95 -13.61 -2.55
CA ASP A 80 -2.02 -13.38 -3.66
C ASP A 80 -0.56 -13.68 -3.28
N LEU A 81 -0.15 -13.32 -2.05
CA LEU A 81 1.18 -13.63 -1.51
C LEU A 81 1.38 -15.14 -1.30
N LEU A 82 0.38 -15.81 -0.71
CA LEU A 82 0.41 -17.26 -0.51
C LEU A 82 0.43 -18.03 -1.84
N ALA A 83 -0.20 -17.49 -2.87
CA ALA A 83 -0.19 -18.04 -4.23
C ALA A 83 1.13 -17.83 -4.99
N GLN A 84 2.14 -17.20 -4.37
CA GLN A 84 3.45 -16.92 -4.97
C GLN A 84 3.39 -16.14 -6.30
N LYS A 85 2.34 -15.35 -6.49
CA LYS A 85 2.06 -14.61 -7.73
C LYS A 85 3.24 -13.72 -8.17
N TYR A 86 3.94 -13.11 -7.21
CA TYR A 86 5.15 -12.33 -7.48
C TYR A 86 6.25 -13.17 -8.16
N LEU A 87 6.52 -14.37 -7.63
CA LEU A 87 7.53 -15.27 -8.19
C LEU A 87 7.11 -15.74 -9.59
N SER A 88 5.83 -16.09 -9.77
CA SER A 88 5.31 -16.48 -11.09
C SER A 88 5.43 -15.36 -12.13
N ASN A 89 5.10 -14.12 -11.75
CA ASN A 89 5.25 -12.96 -12.62
C ASN A 89 6.73 -12.71 -12.97
N LEU A 90 7.62 -12.82 -11.99
CA LEU A 90 9.06 -12.65 -12.19
C LEU A 90 9.59 -13.69 -13.18
N VAL A 91 9.24 -14.96 -12.99
CA VAL A 91 9.60 -16.04 -13.92
C VAL A 91 9.11 -15.72 -15.33
N GLY A 92 7.85 -15.32 -15.47
CA GLY A 92 7.26 -14.93 -16.77
C GLY A 92 8.09 -13.87 -17.49
N ILE A 93 8.49 -12.79 -16.81
CA ILE A 93 9.33 -11.73 -17.39
C ILE A 93 10.66 -12.29 -17.92
N TYR A 94 11.32 -13.15 -17.15
CA TYR A 94 12.61 -13.73 -17.53
C TYR A 94 12.49 -14.82 -18.61
N THR A 95 11.37 -15.53 -18.69
CA THR A 95 11.16 -16.59 -19.70
C THR A 95 10.60 -16.05 -21.01
N ASP A 96 9.71 -15.07 -20.97
CA ASP A 96 9.10 -14.47 -22.17
C ASP A 96 10.10 -13.62 -22.95
N SER A 97 11.12 -13.08 -22.27
CA SER A 97 12.25 -12.40 -22.93
C SER A 97 13.06 -13.31 -23.87
N LYS A 98 12.95 -14.64 -23.78
CA LYS A 98 13.70 -15.59 -24.63
C LYS A 98 13.00 -15.94 -25.96
N ASN A 99 11.72 -15.60 -26.14
CA ASN A 99 10.95 -15.99 -27.32
C ASN A 99 10.83 -14.88 -28.39
N ASN A 100 11.46 -13.72 -28.18
CA ASN A 100 11.45 -12.57 -29.11
C ASN A 100 12.84 -12.27 -29.69
N SER A 101 13.68 -13.28 -29.92
CA SER A 101 14.98 -13.15 -30.61
C SER A 101 15.08 -14.06 -31.83
#